data_AF-A0A936GVK6-F1
#
_entry.id   AF-A0A936GVK6-F1
#
_cell.length_a   1.000
_cell.length_b   1.000
_cell.length_c   1.000
_cell.angle_alpha   90.00
_cell.angle_beta   90.00
_cell.angle_gamma   90.00
#
_symmetry.space_group_name_H-M   'P 1'
#
loop_
_entity.id
_entity.type
_entity.pdbx_description
1 polymer ?
#
loop_
_entity_poly.entity_id
_entity_poly.type
_entity_poly.pdbx_seq_one_letter_code
_entity_poly.pdbx_strand_id
1 'polypeptide(L)'
;SKLSPLDAYFVINGNLAAYIYVLDAAQKKLGKQSLERLKLKNGSTINLPQELIKTEGIELCLMMDEVNDDMYIVSKKGSSVITKWGNKYAYRIVKDLDPLGYENHSNVREMINNGFFTSEEWLKASLYSEYPDAIYRFYELVSQKKSGDLVITATEGFDLASNYEAVVSNYKGGHGSGTKKVIAVPYIYYQPGQQARKISYMRAEDLGKLIRNYLFREI
;
A
#
# COMPACT_ATOMS: atom_id res chain seq x y z
N SER A 1 5.64 25.20 -5.38
CA SER A 1 4.96 23.94 -5.74
C SER A 1 3.46 24.19 -5.82
N LYS A 2 2.70 23.51 -6.70
CA LYS A 2 1.22 23.60 -6.72
C LYS A 2 0.56 23.09 -5.44
N LEU A 3 1.31 22.36 -4.61
CA LEU A 3 0.86 21.83 -3.32
C LEU A 3 0.98 22.83 -2.16
N SER A 4 1.63 23.99 -2.33
CA SER A 4 1.80 24.96 -1.23
C SER A 4 0.51 25.46 -0.56
N PRO A 5 -0.66 25.55 -1.24
CA PRO A 5 -1.91 25.96 -0.60
C PRO A 5 -2.75 24.77 -0.10
N LEU A 6 -2.23 23.54 -0.16
CA LEU A 6 -2.91 22.35 0.37
C LEU A 6 -2.97 22.43 1.89
N ASP A 7 -4.17 22.25 2.42
CA ASP A 7 -4.39 22.13 3.85
C ASP A 7 -4.71 20.68 4.20
N ALA A 8 -3.79 20.02 4.90
CA ALA A 8 -3.87 18.59 5.18
C ALA A 8 -3.02 18.22 6.40
N TYR A 9 -3.42 17.17 7.11
CA TYR A 9 -2.51 16.46 8.01
C TYR A 9 -1.66 15.47 7.21
N PHE A 10 -0.35 15.54 7.45
CA PHE A 10 0.63 14.61 6.93
C PHE A 10 1.13 13.73 8.07
N VAL A 11 0.73 12.46 8.08
CA VAL A 11 1.02 11.52 9.17
C VAL A 11 1.97 10.45 8.67
N ILE A 12 3.19 10.46 9.19
CA ILE A 12 4.26 9.55 8.76
C ILE A 12 4.15 8.21 9.48
N ASN A 13 4.41 7.12 8.76
CA ASN A 13 4.51 5.77 9.31
C ASN A 13 5.85 5.15 8.91
N GLY A 14 6.74 5.01 9.90
CA GLY A 14 8.11 4.55 9.74
C GLY A 14 9.04 5.61 9.16
N ASN A 15 8.77 6.03 7.93
CA ASN A 15 9.43 7.08 7.14
C ASN A 15 9.31 6.79 5.63
N LEU A 16 8.94 5.56 5.25
CA LEU A 16 8.73 5.18 3.85
C LEU A 16 7.26 5.18 3.42
N ALA A 17 6.33 5.46 4.34
CA ALA A 17 4.92 5.67 4.01
C ALA A 17 4.34 6.82 4.82
N ALA A 18 3.33 7.48 4.25
CA ALA A 18 2.59 8.52 4.94
C ALA A 18 1.11 8.52 4.53
N TYR A 19 0.28 8.95 5.46
CA TYR A 19 -1.15 9.15 5.28
C TYR A 19 -1.42 10.65 5.15
N ILE A 20 -2.16 11.02 4.12
CA ILE A 20 -2.62 12.38 3.90
C ILE A 20 -4.11 12.43 4.24
N TYR A 21 -4.46 13.33 5.14
CA TYR A 21 -5.84 13.67 5.49
C TYR A 21 -6.09 15.11 5.08
N VAL A 22 -6.82 15.31 3.98
CA VAL A 22 -7.17 16.63 3.48
C VAL A 22 -8.17 17.26 4.44
N LEU A 23 -7.90 18.50 4.84
CA LEU A 23 -8.79 19.24 5.72
C LEU A 23 -9.94 19.82 4.90
N ASP A 24 -11.02 19.03 4.81
CA ASP A 24 -12.30 19.46 4.23
C ASP A 24 -13.39 19.63 5.30
N ALA A 25 -14.28 20.60 5.08
CA ALA A 25 -15.37 20.95 5.98
C ALA A 25 -16.37 19.80 6.20
N ALA A 26 -16.46 18.87 5.26
CA ALA A 26 -17.38 17.73 5.33
C ALA A 26 -16.95 16.60 6.27
N GLN A 27 -15.70 16.60 6.77
CA GLN A 27 -15.09 15.53 7.58
C GLN A 27 -15.29 14.10 7.04
N LYS A 28 -15.54 13.96 5.74
CA LYS A 28 -15.68 12.67 5.06
C LYS A 28 -14.35 12.33 4.41
N LYS A 29 -13.98 11.05 4.48
CA LYS A 29 -12.83 10.54 3.73
C LYS A 29 -13.02 10.80 2.24
N LEU A 30 -12.08 11.54 1.66
CA LEU A 30 -12.05 11.79 0.22
C LEU A 30 -11.48 10.56 -0.48
N GLY A 31 -11.99 10.29 -1.68
CA GLY A 31 -11.45 9.28 -2.57
C GLY A 31 -11.05 9.90 -3.91
N LYS A 32 -10.72 9.02 -4.86
CA LYS A 32 -10.10 9.37 -6.14
C LYS A 32 -10.75 10.56 -6.83
N GLN A 33 -12.08 10.54 -7.00
CA GLN A 33 -12.78 11.55 -7.80
C GLN A 33 -12.68 12.97 -7.22
N SER A 34 -12.69 13.08 -5.89
CA SER A 34 -12.48 14.36 -5.19
C SER A 34 -11.00 14.74 -5.19
N LEU A 35 -10.10 13.79 -4.95
CA LEU A 35 -8.65 14.04 -4.91
C LEU A 35 -8.09 14.47 -6.28
N GLU A 36 -8.64 13.96 -7.39
CA GLU A 36 -8.26 14.35 -8.75
C GLU A 36 -8.77 15.74 -9.17
N ARG A 37 -9.74 16.29 -8.43
CA ARG A 37 -10.36 17.60 -8.68
C ARG A 37 -10.41 18.43 -7.39
N LEU A 38 -9.34 18.35 -6.59
CA LEU A 38 -9.29 18.95 -5.28
C LEU A 38 -9.20 20.47 -5.41
N LYS A 39 -10.19 21.19 -4.85
CA LYS A 39 -10.18 22.64 -4.74
C LYS A 39 -9.36 23.07 -3.52
N LEU A 40 -8.40 23.95 -3.74
CA LEU A 40 -7.55 24.52 -2.70
C LEU A 40 -8.11 25.85 -2.19
N LYS A 41 -7.64 26.29 -1.01
CA LYS A 41 -8.09 27.55 -0.37
C LYS A 41 -7.85 28.80 -1.23
N ASN A 42 -6.86 28.76 -2.11
CA ASN A 42 -6.57 29.86 -3.04
C ASN A 42 -7.47 29.86 -4.30
N GLY A 43 -8.49 28.99 -4.36
CA GLY A 43 -9.43 28.87 -5.47
C GLY A 43 -8.94 28.02 -6.65
N SER A 44 -7.69 27.56 -6.63
CA SER A 44 -7.18 26.67 -7.67
C SER A 44 -7.68 25.23 -7.49
N THR A 45 -7.77 24.49 -8.59
CA THR A 45 -8.10 23.06 -8.58
C THR A 45 -6.88 22.25 -9.02
N ILE A 46 -6.55 21.19 -8.30
CA ILE A 46 -5.44 20.30 -8.61
C ILE A 46 -5.88 18.84 -8.70
N ASN A 47 -5.09 18.04 -9.41
CA ASN A 47 -5.12 16.59 -9.29
C ASN A 47 -4.03 16.18 -8.30
N LEU A 48 -4.40 15.99 -7.03
CA LEU A 48 -3.45 15.80 -5.93
C LEU A 48 -2.53 14.58 -6.15
N PRO A 49 -3.03 13.38 -6.49
CA PRO A 49 -2.18 12.23 -6.79
C PRO A 49 -1.17 12.51 -7.91
N GLN A 50 -1.59 13.18 -8.98
CA GLN A 50 -0.71 13.51 -10.11
C GLN A 50 0.34 14.57 -9.77
N GLU A 51 0.04 15.52 -8.88
CA GLU A 51 1.03 16.48 -8.40
C GLU A 51 2.02 15.84 -7.41
N LEU A 52 1.56 14.90 -6.59
CA LEU A 52 2.42 14.17 -5.64
C LEU A 52 3.40 13.24 -6.34
N ILE A 53 2.95 12.43 -7.31
CA ILE A 53 3.86 11.56 -8.08
C ILE A 53 4.87 12.35 -8.90
N LYS A 54 4.70 13.65 -9.15
CA LYS A 54 5.75 14.47 -9.80
C LYS A 54 6.86 14.87 -8.81
N THR A 55 6.57 14.81 -7.52
CA THR A 55 7.52 15.14 -6.47
C THR A 55 8.63 14.08 -6.45
N GLU A 56 9.87 14.52 -6.33
CA GLU A 56 10.99 13.62 -6.16
C GLU A 56 10.81 12.80 -4.87
N GLY A 57 11.12 11.51 -4.92
CA GLY A 57 10.98 10.63 -3.76
C GLY A 57 9.59 10.06 -3.47
N ILE A 58 8.54 10.43 -4.20
CA ILE A 58 7.23 9.76 -4.11
C ILE A 58 7.14 8.65 -5.16
N GLU A 59 6.89 7.42 -4.70
CA GLU A 59 6.78 6.23 -5.56
C GLU A 59 5.33 5.94 -5.94
N LEU A 60 4.49 5.68 -4.93
CA LEU A 60 3.10 5.30 -5.11
C LEU A 60 2.18 6.27 -4.38
N CYS A 61 1.01 6.48 -4.98
CA CYS A 61 -0.15 7.12 -4.41
C CYS A 61 -1.29 6.09 -4.42
N LEU A 62 -1.87 5.82 -3.26
CA LEU A 62 -2.87 4.77 -3.03
C LEU A 62 -4.16 5.39 -2.47
N MET A 63 -5.30 5.15 -3.11
CA MET A 63 -6.59 5.75 -2.71
C MET A 63 -7.77 4.88 -3.10
N MET A 64 -8.85 4.95 -2.33
CA MET A 64 -10.14 4.37 -2.75
C MET A 64 -10.84 5.30 -3.74
N ASP A 65 -11.59 4.73 -4.68
CA ASP A 65 -12.64 5.42 -5.39
C ASP A 65 -13.87 5.60 -4.49
N GLU A 66 -14.57 6.71 -4.65
CA GLU A 66 -15.70 7.07 -3.80
C GLU A 66 -17.00 6.37 -4.18
N VAL A 67 -17.06 5.75 -5.37
CA VAL A 67 -18.28 5.24 -5.98
C VAL A 67 -18.27 3.71 -6.06
N ASN A 68 -17.17 3.10 -6.49
CA ASN A 68 -17.14 1.67 -6.85
C ASN A 68 -16.32 0.78 -5.90
N ASP A 69 -15.87 1.29 -4.76
CA ASP A 69 -14.97 0.59 -3.82
C ASP A 69 -13.69 0.04 -4.48
N ASP A 70 -13.29 0.61 -5.62
CA ASP A 70 -12.05 0.28 -6.31
C ASP A 70 -10.88 0.99 -5.64
N MET A 71 -9.76 0.31 -5.46
CA MET A 71 -8.53 0.93 -4.96
C MET A 71 -7.59 1.25 -6.11
N TYR A 72 -7.20 2.51 -6.26
CA TYR A 72 -6.26 2.96 -7.29
C TYR A 72 -4.85 3.06 -6.74
N ILE A 73 -3.90 2.67 -7.59
CA ILE A 73 -2.46 2.80 -7.38
C ILE A 73 -1.93 3.65 -8.52
N VAL A 74 -1.32 4.78 -8.20
CA VAL A 74 -0.77 5.73 -9.16
C VAL A 74 0.72 5.91 -8.88
N SER A 75 1.54 5.87 -9.93
CA SER A 75 2.97 6.14 -9.88
C SER A 75 3.38 7.06 -11.02
N LYS A 76 4.68 7.41 -11.09
CA LYS A 76 5.27 8.10 -12.25
C LYS A 76 5.16 7.31 -13.55
N LYS A 77 5.12 5.97 -13.47
CA LYS A 77 5.19 5.06 -14.62
C LYS A 77 3.81 4.77 -15.23
N GLY A 78 2.76 4.89 -14.42
CA GLY A 78 1.40 4.55 -14.82
C GLY A 78 0.47 4.37 -13.64
N SER A 79 -0.70 3.78 -13.88
CA SER A 79 -1.68 3.52 -12.83
C SER A 79 -2.40 2.20 -13.03
N SER A 80 -2.80 1.60 -11.92
CA SER A 80 -3.55 0.36 -11.86
C SER A 80 -4.69 0.45 -10.85
N VAL A 81 -5.64 -0.47 -10.93
CA VAL A 81 -6.78 -0.58 -10.04
C VAL A 81 -6.86 -1.99 -9.44
N ILE A 82 -7.24 -2.07 -8.17
CA ILE A 82 -7.62 -3.28 -7.46
C ILE A 82 -9.12 -3.23 -7.21
N THR A 83 -9.85 -4.21 -7.72
CA THR A 83 -11.28 -4.39 -7.42
C THR A 83 -11.45 -5.58 -6.50
N LYS A 84 -12.26 -5.46 -5.45
CA LYS A 84 -12.60 -6.57 -4.55
C LYS A 84 -14.00 -7.11 -4.84
N TRP A 85 -14.14 -8.43 -4.84
CA TRP A 85 -15.43 -9.12 -4.89
C TRP A 85 -15.43 -10.27 -3.88
N GLY A 86 -16.16 -10.09 -2.78
CA GLY A 86 -16.13 -11.01 -1.65
C GLY A 86 -14.72 -11.10 -1.05
N ASN A 87 -14.12 -12.30 -1.07
CA ASN A 87 -12.74 -12.56 -0.63
C ASN A 87 -11.72 -12.61 -1.77
N LYS A 88 -12.12 -12.21 -2.99
CA LYS A 88 -11.26 -12.20 -4.17
C LYS A 88 -10.97 -10.79 -4.64
N TYR A 89 -9.87 -10.65 -5.35
CA TYR A 89 -9.32 -9.39 -5.84
C TYR A 89 -8.95 -9.54 -7.31
N ALA A 90 -9.23 -8.53 -8.10
CA ALA A 90 -8.76 -8.38 -9.48
C ALA A 90 -7.77 -7.22 -9.52
N TYR A 91 -6.71 -7.36 -10.33
CA TYR A 91 -5.72 -6.31 -10.55
C TYR A 91 -5.69 -5.96 -12.05
N ARG A 92 -5.87 -4.68 -12.37
CA ARG A 92 -5.85 -4.20 -13.76
C ARG A 92 -4.96 -2.99 -13.94
N ILE A 93 -4.17 -2.98 -15.01
CA ILE A 93 -3.43 -1.80 -15.43
C ILE A 93 -4.40 -0.93 -16.22
N VAL A 94 -4.57 0.33 -15.82
CA VAL A 94 -5.54 1.24 -16.43
C VAL A 94 -4.89 2.38 -17.20
N LYS A 95 -3.58 2.62 -17.00
CA LYS A 95 -2.84 3.64 -17.73
C LYS A 95 -1.34 3.32 -17.76
N ASP A 96 -0.73 3.48 -18.93
CA ASP A 96 0.71 3.36 -19.17
C ASP A 96 1.27 2.01 -18.66
N LEU A 97 2.23 2.03 -17.72
CA LEU A 97 2.89 0.83 -17.20
C LEU A 97 2.37 0.38 -15.83
N ASP A 98 2.61 -0.89 -15.50
CA ASP A 98 2.34 -1.49 -14.19
C ASP A 98 3.11 -0.81 -13.03
N PRO A 99 2.43 -0.14 -12.09
CA PRO A 99 3.06 0.50 -10.93
C PRO A 99 3.74 -0.47 -9.95
N LEU A 100 3.30 -1.74 -9.89
CA LEU A 100 3.83 -2.75 -8.99
C LEU A 100 4.85 -3.68 -9.68
N GLY A 101 5.06 -3.50 -10.98
CA GLY A 101 6.04 -4.24 -11.78
C GLY A 101 5.75 -5.74 -11.94
N TYR A 102 4.52 -6.18 -11.67
CA TYR A 102 4.11 -7.59 -11.79
C TYR A 102 4.19 -8.11 -13.23
N GLU A 103 4.08 -7.25 -14.24
CA GLU A 103 4.31 -7.62 -15.65
C GLU A 103 5.69 -8.28 -15.89
N ASN A 104 6.68 -7.98 -15.05
CA ASN A 104 8.04 -8.53 -15.15
C ASN A 104 8.20 -9.89 -14.47
N HIS A 105 7.15 -10.45 -13.86
CA HIS A 105 7.21 -11.68 -13.08
C HIS A 105 6.21 -12.71 -13.61
N SER A 106 6.71 -13.77 -14.25
CA SER A 106 5.89 -14.81 -14.89
C SER A 106 4.76 -15.35 -14.02
N ASN A 107 5.03 -15.58 -12.72
CA ASN A 107 4.08 -16.20 -11.80
C ASN A 107 2.84 -15.35 -11.52
N VAL A 108 2.94 -14.02 -11.62
CA VAL A 108 1.83 -13.09 -11.31
C VAL A 108 1.31 -12.41 -12.57
N ARG A 109 2.13 -12.33 -13.63
CA ARG A 109 1.77 -11.73 -14.92
C ARG A 109 0.46 -12.25 -15.50
N GLU A 110 0.23 -13.57 -15.43
CA GLU A 110 -0.97 -14.21 -15.97
C GLU A 110 -2.26 -13.84 -15.23
N MET A 111 -2.15 -13.29 -14.02
CA MET A 111 -3.29 -12.85 -13.20
C MET A 111 -3.68 -11.39 -13.48
N ILE A 112 -2.78 -10.61 -14.07
CA ILE A 112 -3.02 -9.20 -14.42
C ILE A 112 -4.09 -9.15 -15.52
N ASN A 113 -5.07 -8.27 -15.35
CA ASN A 113 -6.20 -8.13 -16.28
C ASN A 113 -7.03 -9.41 -16.47
N ASN A 114 -6.88 -10.42 -15.60
CA ASN A 114 -7.44 -11.76 -15.81
C ASN A 114 -8.30 -12.26 -14.64
N GLY A 115 -9.40 -11.57 -14.35
CA GLY A 115 -10.40 -12.04 -13.40
C GLY A 115 -10.04 -11.84 -11.92
N PHE A 116 -10.74 -12.59 -11.05
CA PHE A 116 -10.69 -12.44 -9.60
C PHE A 116 -10.04 -13.66 -8.95
N PHE A 117 -9.02 -13.42 -8.12
CA PHE A 117 -8.29 -14.44 -7.37
C PHE A 117 -8.33 -14.14 -5.87
N THR A 118 -8.26 -15.17 -5.05
CA THR A 118 -8.19 -15.05 -3.59
C THR A 118 -6.91 -14.31 -3.16
N SER A 119 -6.93 -13.74 -1.96
CA SER A 119 -5.72 -13.13 -1.38
C SER A 119 -4.55 -14.12 -1.28
N GLU A 120 -4.83 -15.40 -1.06
CA GLU A 120 -3.80 -16.43 -0.96
C GLU A 120 -3.15 -16.74 -2.32
N GLU A 121 -3.93 -16.80 -3.40
CA GLU A 121 -3.41 -16.95 -4.76
C GLU A 121 -2.52 -15.75 -5.13
N TRP A 122 -2.94 -14.53 -4.81
CA TRP A 122 -2.13 -13.32 -5.02
C TRP A 122 -0.82 -13.34 -4.25
N LEU A 123 -0.83 -13.73 -2.97
CA LEU A 123 0.39 -13.86 -2.16
C LEU A 123 1.35 -14.88 -2.77
N LYS A 124 0.85 -16.07 -3.12
CA LYS A 124 1.66 -17.14 -3.70
C LYS A 124 2.31 -16.71 -5.01
N ALA A 125 1.56 -16.03 -5.88
CA ALA A 125 2.04 -15.58 -7.18
C ALA A 125 3.06 -14.42 -7.08
N SER A 126 2.83 -13.49 -6.15
CA SER A 126 3.65 -12.29 -5.97
C SER A 126 4.85 -12.46 -5.03
N LEU A 127 5.07 -13.65 -4.44
CA LEU A 127 6.11 -13.89 -3.42
C LEU A 127 7.53 -13.41 -3.81
N TYR A 128 7.85 -13.47 -5.10
CA TYR A 128 9.16 -13.08 -5.62
C TYR A 128 9.17 -11.76 -6.37
N SER A 129 8.05 -11.03 -6.40
CA SER A 129 7.99 -9.70 -6.99
C SER A 129 8.55 -8.62 -6.06
N GLU A 130 8.65 -7.40 -6.58
CA GLU A 130 9.05 -6.23 -5.80
C GLU A 130 8.04 -5.91 -4.68
N TYR A 131 6.75 -6.15 -4.90
CA TYR A 131 5.66 -5.85 -3.98
C TYR A 131 4.87 -7.11 -3.61
N PRO A 132 5.40 -8.03 -2.79
CA PRO A 132 4.69 -9.25 -2.42
C PRO A 132 3.43 -8.94 -1.60
N ASP A 133 2.34 -9.67 -1.85
CA ASP A 133 1.05 -9.53 -1.15
C ASP A 133 0.36 -8.15 -1.29
N ALA A 134 0.88 -7.23 -2.11
CA ALA A 134 0.41 -5.85 -2.14
C ALA A 134 -1.06 -5.69 -2.55
N ILE A 135 -1.58 -6.59 -3.39
CA ILE A 135 -2.99 -6.56 -3.81
C ILE A 135 -3.94 -6.64 -2.61
N TYR A 136 -3.67 -7.59 -1.72
CA TYR A 136 -4.45 -7.75 -0.50
C TYR A 136 -4.12 -6.66 0.52
N ARG A 137 -2.83 -6.44 0.80
CA ARG A 137 -2.37 -5.54 1.87
C ARG A 137 -2.73 -4.10 1.64
N PHE A 138 -2.54 -3.59 0.41
CA PHE A 138 -2.85 -2.20 0.12
C PHE A 138 -4.36 -1.97 0.11
N TYR A 139 -5.14 -2.90 -0.46
CA TYR A 139 -6.59 -2.79 -0.45
C TYR A 139 -7.13 -2.79 0.99
N GLU A 140 -6.73 -3.76 1.81
CA GLU A 140 -7.21 -3.84 3.19
C GLU A 140 -6.77 -2.62 4.02
N LEU A 141 -5.57 -2.07 3.78
CA LEU A 141 -5.12 -0.85 4.46
C LEU A 141 -5.95 0.38 4.06
N VAL A 142 -6.06 0.63 2.76
CA VAL A 142 -6.64 1.86 2.21
C VAL A 142 -8.16 1.84 2.25
N SER A 143 -8.80 0.66 2.35
CA SER A 143 -10.25 0.57 2.53
C SER A 143 -10.72 0.89 3.95
N GLN A 144 -9.83 0.93 4.95
CA GLN A 144 -10.22 1.25 6.32
C GLN A 144 -10.76 2.68 6.45
N LYS A 145 -11.80 2.85 7.29
CA LYS A 145 -12.38 4.17 7.60
C LYS A 145 -11.35 5.16 8.17
N LYS A 146 -10.37 4.67 8.92
CA LYS A 146 -9.32 5.47 9.56
C LYS A 146 -8.07 5.64 8.70
N SER A 147 -7.95 4.98 7.56
CA SER A 147 -6.85 5.29 6.65
C SER A 147 -7.02 6.73 6.13
N GLY A 148 -5.91 7.39 5.82
CA GLY A 148 -5.92 8.67 5.12
C GLY A 148 -6.72 8.61 3.82
N ASP A 149 -7.08 9.80 3.32
CA ASP A 149 -7.72 9.97 2.02
C ASP A 149 -6.81 9.44 0.90
N LEU A 150 -5.51 9.65 1.08
CA LEU A 150 -4.45 9.18 0.22
C LEU A 150 -3.32 8.61 1.09
N VAL A 151 -2.81 7.44 0.72
CA VAL A 151 -1.57 6.89 1.28
C VAL A 151 -0.49 7.03 0.22
N ILE A 152 0.69 7.53 0.62
CA ILE A 152 1.84 7.63 -0.26
C ILE A 152 2.98 6.77 0.24
N THR A 153 3.81 6.28 -0.68
CA THR A 153 5.05 5.57 -0.34
C THR A 153 6.25 6.29 -0.93
N ALA A 154 7.39 6.20 -0.23
CA ALA A 154 8.66 6.73 -0.70
C ALA A 154 9.27 5.82 -1.77
N THR A 155 9.99 6.43 -2.72
CA THR A 155 10.94 5.73 -3.59
C THR A 155 12.14 5.26 -2.76
N GLU A 156 12.80 4.18 -3.16
CA GLU A 156 14.01 3.70 -2.48
C GLU A 156 15.07 4.82 -2.37
N GLY A 157 15.64 4.97 -1.17
CA GLY A 157 16.62 6.02 -0.85
C GLY A 157 16.01 7.35 -0.39
N PHE A 158 14.69 7.51 -0.43
CA PHE A 158 14.01 8.69 0.09
C PHE A 158 13.40 8.45 1.48
N ASP A 159 13.31 9.54 2.23
CA ASP A 159 12.76 9.56 3.59
C ASP A 159 11.73 10.70 3.70
N LEU A 160 10.47 10.34 3.93
CA LEU A 160 9.35 11.28 4.07
C LEU A 160 9.41 12.09 5.38
N ALA A 161 10.23 11.65 6.33
CA ALA A 161 10.48 12.28 7.63
C ALA A 161 11.80 13.06 7.67
N SER A 162 12.64 13.03 6.64
CA SER A 162 14.00 13.63 6.61
C SER A 162 14.11 15.01 7.26
N ASN A 163 13.20 15.93 6.95
CA ASN A 163 13.20 17.28 7.52
C ASN A 163 12.83 17.34 9.01
N TYR A 164 11.95 16.43 9.46
CA TYR A 164 11.55 16.30 10.87
C TYR A 164 12.65 15.58 11.67
N GLU A 165 13.18 14.49 11.12
CA GLU A 165 14.26 13.69 11.69
C GLU A 165 15.54 14.50 11.91
N ALA A 166 15.88 15.41 11.00
CA ALA A 166 16.99 16.35 11.20
C ALA A 166 16.94 17.12 12.54
N VAL A 167 15.74 17.27 13.13
CA VAL A 167 15.52 17.98 14.39
C VAL A 167 15.35 17.03 15.58
N VAL A 168 14.83 15.81 15.39
CA VAL A 168 14.42 14.93 16.51
C VAL A 168 15.14 13.57 16.60
N SER A 169 15.74 13.05 15.52
CA SER A 169 16.48 11.78 15.51
C SER A 169 17.12 11.51 14.14
N ASN A 170 18.31 10.91 14.09
CA ASN A 170 18.98 10.57 12.83
C ASN A 170 18.80 9.07 12.48
N TYR A 171 17.59 8.66 12.08
CA TYR A 171 17.35 7.28 11.69
C TYR A 171 18.05 6.99 10.36
N LYS A 172 18.89 5.96 10.33
CA LYS A 172 19.66 5.56 9.13
C LYS A 172 18.97 4.47 8.30
N GLY A 173 17.81 4.01 8.74
CA GLY A 173 17.05 2.93 8.10
C GLY A 173 15.57 3.27 8.11
N GLY A 174 14.85 2.77 7.10
CA GLY A 174 13.43 3.06 6.94
C GLY A 174 12.53 1.84 6.94
N HIS A 175 11.27 2.06 7.33
CA HIS A 175 10.22 1.06 7.32
C HIS A 175 8.87 1.66 6.87
N GLY A 176 7.88 0.81 6.63
CA GLY A 176 6.54 1.20 6.20
C GLY A 176 6.28 1.11 4.69
N SER A 177 7.31 0.82 3.87
CA SER A 177 7.13 0.51 2.45
C SER A 177 6.49 -0.88 2.27
N GLY A 178 5.73 -1.07 1.19
CA GLY A 178 5.22 -2.37 0.76
C GLY A 178 6.21 -3.21 -0.06
N THR A 179 7.45 -2.75 -0.24
CA THR A 179 8.46 -3.48 -1.01
C THR A 179 8.98 -4.70 -0.26
N LYS A 180 9.36 -5.73 -1.01
CA LYS A 180 9.93 -6.99 -0.49
C LYS A 180 11.08 -6.78 0.47
N LYS A 181 11.95 -5.79 0.23
CA LYS A 181 13.09 -5.46 1.09
C LYS A 181 12.68 -5.07 2.51
N VAL A 182 11.45 -4.58 2.70
CA VAL A 182 10.92 -4.13 3.98
C VAL A 182 9.97 -5.15 4.61
N ILE A 183 9.11 -5.79 3.81
CA ILE A 183 8.04 -6.65 4.36
C ILE A 183 8.40 -8.14 4.42
N ALA A 184 9.41 -8.60 3.68
CA ALA A 184 9.84 -9.99 3.74
C ALA A 184 10.81 -10.20 4.90
N VAL A 185 10.28 -10.66 6.04
CA VAL A 185 11.05 -10.94 7.25
C VAL A 185 11.16 -12.45 7.51
N PRO A 186 12.34 -12.96 7.93
CA PRO A 186 12.48 -14.36 8.31
C PRO A 186 11.80 -14.61 9.66
N TYR A 187 11.11 -15.75 9.77
CA TYR A 187 10.56 -16.25 11.02
C TYR A 187 11.16 -17.60 11.38
N ILE A 188 11.49 -17.77 12.66
CA ILE A 188 11.83 -19.05 13.27
C ILE A 188 10.82 -19.26 14.41
N TYR A 189 10.02 -20.32 14.31
CA TYR A 189 9.03 -20.68 15.31
C TYR A 189 9.34 -22.09 15.83
N TYR A 190 9.34 -22.24 17.15
CA TYR A 190 9.55 -23.52 17.83
C TYR A 190 8.31 -23.88 18.64
N GLN A 191 7.85 -25.13 18.48
CA GLN A 191 6.77 -25.71 19.25
C GLN A 191 7.22 -27.07 19.80
N PRO A 192 7.14 -27.31 21.13
CA PRO A 192 7.47 -28.60 21.72
C PRO A 192 6.71 -29.76 21.06
N GLY A 193 7.44 -30.82 20.70
CA GLY A 193 6.87 -32.03 20.08
C GLY A 193 6.50 -31.89 18.60
N GLN A 194 6.68 -30.72 17.97
CA GLN A 194 6.44 -30.55 16.54
C GLN A 194 7.70 -30.87 15.73
N GLN A 195 7.54 -31.62 14.64
CA GLN A 195 8.64 -31.89 13.71
C GLN A 195 9.05 -30.61 12.96
N ALA A 196 10.37 -30.41 12.82
CA ALA A 196 10.92 -29.30 12.06
C ALA A 196 10.46 -29.34 10.59
N ARG A 197 10.06 -28.18 10.06
CA ARG A 197 9.67 -28.01 8.66
C ARG A 197 10.00 -26.60 8.19
N LYS A 198 10.23 -26.46 6.88
CA LYS A 198 10.36 -25.16 6.23
C LYS A 198 9.05 -24.80 5.54
N ILE A 199 8.52 -23.63 5.86
CA ILE A 199 7.37 -23.05 5.17
C ILE A 199 7.90 -21.96 4.25
N SER A 200 7.49 -21.96 2.98
CA SER A 200 8.02 -21.08 1.94
C SER A 200 7.58 -19.62 2.14
N TYR A 201 6.38 -19.41 2.66
CA TYR A 201 5.82 -18.11 2.97
C TYR A 201 4.68 -18.24 3.97
N MET A 202 4.46 -17.20 4.78
CA MET A 202 3.30 -17.05 5.67
C MET A 202 3.04 -15.56 5.87
N ARG A 203 1.79 -15.19 6.15
CA ARG A 203 1.50 -13.89 6.72
C ARG A 203 1.76 -13.90 8.23
N ALA A 204 2.03 -12.74 8.82
CA ALA A 204 2.20 -12.63 10.28
C ALA A 204 0.94 -13.10 11.04
N GLU A 205 -0.24 -12.90 10.47
CA GLU A 205 -1.52 -13.38 10.99
C GLU A 205 -1.59 -14.91 11.06
N ASP A 206 -0.96 -15.60 10.11
CA ASP A 206 -0.94 -17.07 10.11
C ASP A 206 -0.06 -17.61 11.23
N LEU A 207 1.03 -16.90 11.58
CA LEU A 207 1.82 -17.23 12.77
C LEU A 207 1.00 -17.01 14.06
N GLY A 208 0.22 -15.92 14.12
CA GLY A 208 -0.71 -15.67 15.22
C GLY A 208 -1.72 -16.80 15.41
N LYS A 209 -2.29 -17.31 14.31
CA LYS A 209 -3.18 -18.49 14.34
C LYS A 209 -2.46 -19.74 14.84
N LEU A 210 -1.23 -20.01 14.38
CA LEU A 210 -0.44 -21.15 14.87
C LEU A 210 -0.23 -21.09 16.39
N ILE A 211 0.19 -19.93 16.89
CA ILE A 211 0.42 -19.71 18.33
C ILE A 211 -0.88 -19.90 19.11
N ARG A 212 -2.00 -19.32 18.63
CA ARG A 212 -3.31 -19.47 19.25
C ARG A 212 -3.73 -20.95 19.33
N ASN A 213 -3.66 -21.68 18.23
CA ASN A 213 -4.06 -23.09 18.17
C ASN A 213 -3.22 -23.95 19.15
N TYR A 214 -1.92 -23.68 19.25
CA TYR A 214 -1.06 -24.35 20.21
C TYR A 214 -1.44 -24.05 21.67
N LEU A 215 -1.62 -22.77 22.02
CA LEU A 215 -1.89 -22.35 23.40
C LEU A 215 -3.27 -22.80 23.89
N PHE A 216 -4.27 -22.75 23.02
CA PHE A 216 -5.67 -22.96 23.39
C PHE A 216 -6.24 -24.31 22.94
N ARG A 217 -5.44 -25.15 22.25
CA ARG A 217 -5.84 -26.48 21.76
C ARG A 217 -7.09 -26.47 20.88
N GLU A 218 -7.33 -25.37 20.16
CA GLU A 218 -8.32 -25.33 19.09
C GLU A 218 -7.73 -26.10 17.90
N ILE A 219 -8.21 -27.33 17.67
CA ILE A 219 -7.89 -28.17 16.51
C ILE A 219 -8.87 -27.84 15.39
#